data_AF-A8G0D7-F1
#
_entry.id   AF-A8G0D7-F1
#
_cell.length_a   1.000
_cell.length_b   1.000
_cell.length_c   1.000
_cell.angle_alpha   90.00
_cell.angle_beta   90.00
_cell.angle_gamma   90.00
#
_symmetry.space_group_name_H-M   'P 1'
#
loop_
_entity.id
_entity.type
_entity.pdbx_description
1 polymer ?
#
loop_
_entity_poly.entity_id
_entity_poly.type
_entity_poly.pdbx_seq_one_letter_code
_entity_poly.pdbx_strand_id
1 'polypeptide(L)'
;MSQEYHVTSLVVHAAPKAVSQVETNIRALVGADIHAVTDEGKFVVTLEGETQAAILDNVEAINALEGVLNASLIYHQVDPTEES
;
A
#
# COMPACT_ATOMS: atom_id res chain seq x y z
N MET A 1 12.24 22.63 8.26
CA MET A 1 11.29 22.07 7.28
C MET A 1 11.18 20.61 7.64
N SER A 2 10.16 20.26 8.41
CA SER A 2 9.97 18.89 8.88
C SER A 2 9.53 18.06 7.68
N GLN A 3 10.40 17.17 7.19
CA GLN A 3 10.02 16.18 6.18
C GLN A 3 9.11 15.17 6.89
N GLU A 4 7.80 15.31 6.71
CA GLU A 4 6.82 14.35 7.24
C GLU A 4 6.89 13.09 6.37
N TYR A 5 7.56 12.05 6.87
CA TYR A 5 7.57 10.75 6.20
C TYR A 5 6.39 9.92 6.70
N HIS A 6 5.48 9.58 5.80
CA HIS A 6 4.30 8.81 6.14
C HIS A 6 4.52 7.34 5.76
N VAL A 7 4.25 6.44 6.71
CA VAL A 7 4.26 5.01 6.48
C VAL A 7 2.94 4.43 6.97
N THR A 8 2.30 3.60 6.13
CA THR A 8 1.03 2.94 6.47
C THR A 8 0.99 1.52 5.94
N SER A 9 0.19 0.67 6.59
CA SER A 9 -0.10 -0.66 6.09
C SER A 9 -1.47 -0.69 5.40
N LEU A 10 -1.50 -1.31 4.23
CA LEU A 10 -2.66 -1.52 3.39
C LEU A 10 -2.90 -3.02 3.23
N VAL A 11 -4.13 -3.46 3.48
CA VAL A 11 -4.55 -4.83 3.12
C VAL A 11 -5.30 -4.77 1.81
N VAL A 12 -4.83 -5.54 0.83
CA VAL A 12 -5.47 -5.68 -0.48
C VAL A 12 -6.07 -7.07 -0.58
N HIS A 13 -7.31 -7.16 -1.03
CA HIS A 13 -7.93 -8.40 -1.46
C HIS A 13 -8.08 -8.36 -2.97
N ALA A 14 -7.45 -9.30 -3.65
CA ALA A 14 -7.60 -9.54 -5.08
C ALA A 14 -8.30 -10.87 -5.34
N ALA A 15 -8.82 -11.05 -6.54
CA ALA A 15 -9.31 -12.33 -6.99
C ALA A 15 -8.14 -13.35 -7.04
N PRO A 16 -8.31 -14.61 -6.59
CA PRO A 16 -7.26 -15.63 -6.61
C PRO A 16 -6.59 -15.79 -7.98
N LYS A 17 -7.40 -15.72 -9.06
CA LYS A 17 -6.92 -15.80 -10.45
C LYS A 17 -6.05 -14.61 -10.91
N ALA A 18 -6.08 -13.50 -10.17
CA ALA A 18 -5.38 -12.27 -10.51
C ALA A 18 -4.18 -11.99 -9.58
N VAL A 19 -3.88 -12.88 -8.63
CA VAL A 19 -2.86 -12.67 -7.59
C VAL A 19 -1.50 -12.31 -8.19
N SER A 20 -0.99 -13.12 -9.12
CA SER A 20 0.34 -12.86 -9.73
C SER A 20 0.39 -11.54 -10.51
N GLN A 21 -0.72 -11.17 -11.17
CA GLN A 21 -0.81 -9.92 -11.93
C GLN A 21 -0.84 -8.71 -10.99
N VAL A 22 -1.66 -8.78 -9.94
CA VAL A 22 -1.77 -7.74 -8.92
C VAL A 22 -0.46 -7.58 -8.16
N GLU A 23 0.20 -8.69 -7.79
CA GLU A 23 1.52 -8.65 -7.13
C GLU A 23 2.55 -7.91 -7.98
N THR A 24 2.62 -8.23 -9.28
CA THR A 24 3.54 -7.60 -10.22
C THR A 24 3.28 -6.09 -10.33
N ASN A 25 2.01 -5.70 -10.41
CA ASN A 25 1.62 -4.30 -10.51
C ASN A 25 1.93 -3.52 -9.21
N ILE A 26 1.63 -4.09 -8.04
CA ILE A 26 1.94 -3.45 -6.75
C ILE A 26 3.44 -3.29 -6.57
N ARG A 27 4.26 -4.29 -6.91
CA ARG A 27 5.73 -4.20 -6.84
C ARG A 27 6.33 -3.16 -7.79
N ALA A 28 5.60 -2.73 -8.81
CA ALA A 28 6.03 -1.68 -9.74
C ALA A 28 5.71 -0.27 -9.23
N LEU A 29 4.89 -0.12 -8.19
CA LEU A 29 4.58 1.17 -7.58
C LEU A 29 5.76 1.63 -6.70
N VAL A 30 6.12 2.90 -6.83
CA VAL A 30 7.15 3.51 -5.99
C VAL A 30 6.60 3.72 -4.58
N GLY A 31 7.35 3.29 -3.58
CA GLY A 31 6.94 3.39 -2.19
C GLY A 31 5.87 2.37 -1.78
N ALA A 32 5.76 1.25 -2.50
CA ALA A 32 4.92 0.11 -2.10
C ALA A 32 5.77 -1.15 -1.95
N ASP A 33 5.68 -1.81 -0.78
CA ASP A 33 6.34 -3.08 -0.52
C ASP A 33 5.35 -4.14 -0.07
N ILE A 34 5.49 -5.36 -0.55
CA ILE A 34 4.60 -6.48 -0.23
C ILE A 34 5.25 -7.36 0.82
N HIS A 35 4.70 -7.35 2.04
CA HIS A 35 5.17 -8.17 3.15
C HIS A 35 4.65 -9.61 3.09
N ALA A 36 3.42 -9.81 2.60
CA ALA A 36 2.81 -11.13 2.52
C ALA A 36 1.77 -11.19 1.40
N VAL A 37 1.66 -12.38 0.79
CA VAL A 37 0.62 -12.74 -0.18
C VAL A 37 0.09 -14.12 0.18
N THR A 38 -1.23 -14.30 0.15
CA THR A 38 -1.87 -15.61 0.29
C THR A 38 -2.44 -16.09 -1.04
N ASP A 39 -2.58 -17.41 -1.19
CA ASP A 39 -3.19 -18.04 -2.38
C ASP A 39 -4.66 -17.61 -2.58
N GLU A 40 -5.33 -17.23 -1.48
CA GLU A 40 -6.69 -16.69 -1.50
C GLU A 40 -6.76 -15.23 -1.98
N GLY A 41 -5.61 -14.61 -2.28
CA GLY A 41 -5.50 -13.26 -2.82
C GLY A 41 -5.52 -12.15 -1.79
N LYS A 42 -5.09 -12.42 -0.56
CA LYS A 42 -4.86 -11.39 0.45
C LYS A 42 -3.40 -10.92 0.40
N PHE A 43 -3.21 -9.61 0.33
CA PHE A 43 -1.91 -8.95 0.35
C PHE A 43 -1.79 -8.09 1.61
N VAL A 44 -0.61 -8.11 2.21
CA VAL A 44 -0.19 -7.14 3.23
C VAL A 44 0.87 -6.27 2.58
N VAL A 45 0.55 -5.00 2.38
CA VAL A 45 1.38 -4.03 1.68
C VAL A 45 1.73 -2.90 2.64
N THR A 46 2.98 -2.42 2.61
CA THR A 46 3.39 -1.19 3.27
C THR A 46 3.53 -0.11 2.22
N LEU A 47 2.92 1.04 2.46
CA LEU A 47 3.05 2.24 1.64
C LEU A 47 3.85 3.29 2.38
N GLU A 48 4.81 3.88 1.68
CA GLU A 48 5.67 4.95 2.17
C GLU A 48 5.67 6.14 1.21
N GLY A 49 5.74 7.35 1.77
CA GLY A 49 5.73 8.57 0.96
C GLY A 49 5.99 9.83 1.76
N GLU A 50 6.44 10.87 1.06
CA GLU A 50 6.78 12.17 1.66
C GLU A 50 5.55 13.01 2.05
N THR A 51 4.34 12.57 1.69
CA THR A 51 3.09 13.26 2.06
C THR A 51 1.95 12.26 2.21
N GLN A 52 0.93 12.61 3.00
CA GLN A 52 -0.32 11.86 3.05
C GLN A 52 -1.00 11.73 1.67
N ALA A 53 -0.86 12.74 0.79
CA ALA A 53 -1.41 12.69 -0.56
C ALA A 53 -0.76 11.59 -1.41
N ALA A 54 0.57 11.40 -1.31
CA ALA A 54 1.27 10.32 -2.00
C ALA A 54 0.81 8.94 -1.54
N ILE A 55 0.52 8.78 -0.25
CA ILE A 55 -0.07 7.54 0.28
C ILE A 55 -1.45 7.30 -0.34
N LEU A 56 -2.33 8.30 -0.36
CA LEU A 56 -3.67 8.17 -0.93
C LEU A 56 -3.62 7.82 -2.43
N ASP A 57 -2.74 8.47 -3.20
CA ASP A 57 -2.55 8.19 -4.63
C ASP A 57 -2.19 6.72 -4.88
N ASN A 58 -1.24 6.17 -4.10
CA ASN A 58 -0.90 4.75 -4.15
C ASN A 58 -2.09 3.84 -3.79
N VAL A 59 -2.92 4.23 -2.81
CA VAL A 59 -4.12 3.46 -2.43
C VAL A 59 -5.16 3.46 -3.56
N GLU A 60 -5.37 4.59 -4.21
CA GLU A 60 -6.27 4.71 -5.36
C GLU A 60 -5.75 3.92 -6.56
N ALA A 61 -4.45 4.01 -6.86
CA ALA A 61 -3.79 3.23 -7.89
C ALA A 61 -3.96 1.72 -7.67
N ILE A 62 -3.74 1.24 -6.44
CA ILE A 62 -3.92 -0.17 -6.07
C ILE A 62 -5.39 -0.59 -6.19
N ASN A 63 -6.34 0.22 -5.70
CA ASN A 63 -7.77 -0.08 -5.84
C ASN A 63 -8.24 -0.14 -7.30
N ALA A 64 -7.61 0.64 -8.20
CA ALA A 64 -7.93 0.67 -9.61
C ALA A 64 -7.35 -0.50 -10.41
N LEU A 65 -6.46 -1.31 -9.83
CA LEU A 65 -5.87 -2.45 -10.52
C LEU A 65 -6.94 -3.51 -10.87
N GLU A 66 -6.89 -4.00 -12.10
CA GLU A 66 -7.76 -5.08 -12.53
C GLU A 66 -7.52 -6.33 -11.68
N GLY A 67 -8.61 -6.88 -11.11
CA GLY A 67 -8.55 -8.03 -10.23
C GLY A 67 -8.48 -7.71 -8.75
N VAL A 68 -8.26 -6.45 -8.36
CA VAL A 68 -8.43 -6.01 -6.96
C VAL A 68 -9.93 -5.90 -6.65
N LEU A 69 -10.33 -6.54 -5.55
CA LEU A 69 -11.70 -6.54 -5.04
C LEU A 69 -11.89 -5.43 -4.00
N ASN A 70 -10.86 -5.19 -3.19
CA ASN A 70 -10.87 -4.18 -2.16
C ASN A 70 -9.43 -3.88 -1.69
N ALA A 71 -9.10 -2.61 -1.43
CA ALA A 71 -7.94 -2.26 -0.61
C ALA A 71 -8.37 -1.38 0.57
N SER A 72 -8.03 -1.81 1.78
CA SER A 72 -8.41 -1.18 3.04
C SER A 72 -7.18 -0.76 3.83
N LEU A 73 -7.09 0.53 4.15
CA LEU A 73 -6.00 1.09 4.95
C LEU A 73 -6.16 0.63 6.41
N ILE A 74 -5.12 0.04 7.00
CA ILE A 74 -5.24 -0.60 8.31
C ILE A 74 -4.81 0.33 9.44
N TYR A 75 -3.89 1.28 9.23
CA TYR A 75 -3.45 2.20 10.28
C TYR A 75 -2.53 3.31 9.74
N HIS A 76 -2.71 4.56 10.16
CA HIS A 76 -1.77 5.67 9.88
C HIS A 76 -0.98 5.95 11.16
N GLN A 77 0.28 5.48 11.26
CA GLN A 77 1.18 5.97 12.29
C GLN A 77 1.85 7.22 11.72
N VAL A 78 1.54 8.39 12.30
CA VAL A 78 2.30 9.62 12.02
C VAL A 78 3.26 9.76 13.18
N ASP A 79 4.53 9.45 12.96
CA ASP A 79 5.57 9.79 13.93
C ASP A 79 5.88 11.28 13.78
N PRO A 80 5.54 12.14 14.77
CA PRO A 80 6.16 13.45 14.82
C PRO A 80 7.64 13.21 15.13
N THR A 81 8.53 13.59 14.23
CA THR A 81 9.97 13.60 14.54
C THR A 81 10.19 14.56 15.70
N GLU A 82 10.40 14.02 16.91
CA GLU A 82 10.87 14.78 18.06
C GLU A 82 12.28 15.31 17.73
N GLU A 83 12.40 16.61 17.50
CA GLU A 83 13.68 17.32 17.48
C GLU A 83 14.31 17.24 18.88
N SER A 84 15.47 16.60 18.99
CA SER A 84 16.39 16.70 20.14
C SER A 84 17.55 17.63 19.82
#